data_AF-A0A8X6URP9-F1
#
_entry.id   AF-A0A8X6URP9-F1
#
_cell.length_a   1.000
_cell.length_b   1.000
_cell.length_c   1.000
_cell.angle_alpha   90.00
_cell.angle_beta   90.00
_cell.angle_gamma   90.00
#
_symmetry.space_group_name_H-M   'P 1'
#
loop_
_entity.id
_entity.type
_entity.pdbx_description
1 polymer ?
#
loop_
_entity_poly.entity_id
_entity_poly.type
_entity_poly.pdbx_seq_one_letter_code
_entity_poly.pdbx_strand_id
1 'polypeptide(L)'
;MLEFREDLDWKRISQFQVLNDGFLIDHNQLLEMSLVSRYQHLSENTIELSSDVLDWDVLLKYKSISDSLLTHHIDKITQCDSLDLTQLHEGVINYVFKRMVLMYLKKICIC
;
A
#
# COMPACT_ATOMS: atom_id res chain seq x y z
N MET A 1 -19.02 -13.91 -12.56
CA MET A 1 -17.95 -14.04 -11.53
C MET A 1 -18.52 -14.16 -10.12
N LEU A 2 -19.60 -13.45 -9.79
CA LEU A 2 -20.24 -13.50 -8.46
C LEU A 2 -20.78 -14.88 -8.03
N GLU A 3 -21.14 -15.76 -8.97
CA GLU A 3 -21.74 -17.08 -8.64
C GLU A 3 -20.78 -18.10 -8.02
N PHE A 4 -19.46 -17.90 -8.09
CA PHE A 4 -18.47 -18.85 -7.57
C PHE A 4 -17.55 -18.26 -6.50
N ARG A 5 -17.88 -17.08 -5.96
CA ARG A 5 -16.96 -16.35 -5.05
C ARG A 5 -16.56 -17.17 -3.82
N GLU A 6 -17.42 -18.06 -3.35
CA GLU A 6 -17.18 -18.84 -2.13
C GLU A 6 -16.30 -20.07 -2.39
N ASP A 7 -16.23 -20.52 -3.65
CA ASP A 7 -15.46 -21.70 -4.07
C ASP A 7 -14.04 -21.34 -4.53
N LEU A 8 -13.72 -20.04 -4.66
CA LEU A 8 -12.43 -19.56 -5.13
C LEU A 8 -11.42 -19.39 -3.97
N ASP A 9 -10.20 -19.88 -4.19
CA ASP A 9 -9.05 -19.62 -3.31
C ASP A 9 -8.51 -18.21 -3.60
N TRP A 10 -9.12 -17.21 -2.96
CA TRP A 10 -8.74 -15.79 -3.12
C TRP A 10 -7.30 -15.52 -2.76
N LYS A 11 -6.73 -16.25 -1.80
CA LYS A 11 -5.31 -16.13 -1.43
C LYS A 11 -4.40 -16.51 -2.59
N ARG A 12 -4.68 -17.64 -3.25
CA ARG A 12 -3.94 -18.05 -4.46
C ARG A 12 -4.13 -17.07 -5.60
N ILE A 13 -5.34 -16.55 -5.78
CA ILE A 13 -5.64 -15.56 -6.82
C ILE A 13 -4.82 -14.29 -6.59
N SER A 14 -4.87 -13.72 -5.38
CA SER A 14 -4.11 -12.52 -4.99
C SER A 14 -2.61 -12.67 -5.18
N GLN A 15 -2.06 -13.86 -4.98
CA GLN A 15 -0.61 -14.07 -5.02
C GLN A 15 -0.08 -14.43 -6.41
N PHE A 16 -0.75 -15.34 -7.12
CA PHE A 16 -0.14 -16.03 -8.27
C PHE A 16 -0.74 -15.64 -9.62
N GLN A 17 -1.93 -15.05 -9.65
CA GLN A 17 -2.55 -14.63 -10.90
C GLN A 17 -2.04 -13.24 -11.31
N VAL A 18 -2.13 -12.94 -12.62
CA VAL A 18 -1.93 -11.58 -13.13
C VAL A 18 -3.27 -10.88 -13.13
N LEU A 19 -3.48 -10.00 -12.16
CA LEU A 19 -4.72 -9.25 -12.02
C LEU A 19 -4.57 -7.88 -12.68
N ASN A 20 -5.58 -7.46 -13.44
CA ASN A 20 -5.62 -6.11 -13.99
C ASN A 20 -6.21 -5.11 -12.99
N ASP A 21 -5.94 -3.83 -13.22
CA ASP A 21 -6.36 -2.72 -12.36
C ASP A 21 -7.86 -2.72 -12.04
N GLY A 22 -8.72 -2.95 -13.04
CA GLY A 22 -10.18 -2.99 -12.84
C GLY A 22 -10.60 -4.14 -11.94
N PHE A 23 -10.01 -5.32 -12.12
CA PHE A 23 -10.27 -6.48 -11.27
C PHE A 23 -9.86 -6.23 -9.83
N LEU A 24 -8.69 -5.63 -9.62
CA LEU A 24 -8.17 -5.29 -8.30
C LEU A 24 -9.11 -4.33 -7.56
N ILE A 25 -9.60 -3.30 -8.25
CA ILE A 25 -10.52 -2.30 -7.68
C ILE A 25 -11.87 -2.95 -7.35
N ASP A 26 -12.47 -3.67 -8.31
CA ASP A 26 -13.82 -4.23 -8.16
C ASP A 26 -13.91 -5.34 -7.10
N HIS A 27 -12.80 -6.01 -6.79
CA HIS A 27 -12.75 -7.18 -5.90
C HIS A 27 -11.86 -6.98 -4.66
N ASN A 28 -11.53 -5.73 -4.31
CA ASN A 28 -10.60 -5.43 -3.21
C ASN A 28 -11.04 -5.99 -1.83
N GLN A 29 -12.34 -6.24 -1.62
CA GLN A 29 -12.87 -6.82 -0.38
C GLN A 29 -12.71 -8.35 -0.30
N LEU A 30 -12.38 -9.00 -1.42
CA LEU A 30 -12.20 -10.45 -1.51
C LEU A 30 -10.72 -10.82 -1.55
N LEU A 31 -9.90 -9.92 -2.10
CA LEU A 31 -8.47 -10.14 -2.26
C LEU A 31 -7.73 -9.95 -0.93
N GLU A 32 -6.72 -10.79 -0.72
CA GLU A 32 -5.74 -10.62 0.35
C GLU A 32 -4.81 -9.45 0.00
N MET A 33 -5.11 -8.26 0.52
CA MET A 33 -4.45 -7.02 0.09
C MET A 33 -2.96 -6.95 0.41
N SER A 34 -2.49 -7.65 1.46
CA SER A 34 -1.05 -7.79 1.74
C SER A 34 -0.32 -8.58 0.63
N LEU A 35 -0.97 -9.59 0.05
CA LEU A 35 -0.43 -10.34 -1.08
C LEU A 35 -0.51 -9.53 -2.37
N VAL A 36 -1.60 -8.76 -2.55
CA VAL A 36 -1.75 -7.82 -3.67
C VAL A 36 -0.62 -6.78 -3.65
N SER A 37 -0.43 -6.09 -2.51
CA SER A 37 0.63 -5.10 -2.32
C SER A 37 2.01 -5.66 -2.66
N ARG A 38 2.28 -6.93 -2.30
CA ARG A 38 3.57 -7.57 -2.57
C ARG A 38 3.75 -8.01 -4.01
N TYR A 39 2.80 -8.77 -4.55
CA TYR A 39 3.02 -9.57 -5.76
C TYR A 39 2.40 -8.99 -7.02
N GLN A 40 1.30 -8.25 -6.92
CA GLN A 40 0.62 -7.71 -8.09
C GLN A 40 1.34 -6.47 -8.61
N HIS A 41 1.22 -6.19 -9.91
CA HIS A 41 1.58 -4.89 -10.47
C HIS A 41 0.46 -3.90 -10.15
N LEU A 42 0.80 -2.76 -9.57
CA LEU A 42 -0.16 -1.74 -9.17
C LEU A 42 0.22 -0.43 -9.86
N SER A 43 -0.67 0.07 -10.72
CA SER A 43 -0.53 1.42 -11.27
C SER A 43 -0.78 2.45 -10.16
N GLU A 44 -0.26 3.67 -10.32
CA GLU A 44 -0.53 4.75 -9.35
C GLU A 44 -2.04 5.01 -9.20
N ASN A 45 -2.81 4.89 -10.29
CA ASN A 45 -4.26 5.03 -10.24
C ASN A 45 -4.92 3.94 -9.37
N THR A 46 -4.49 2.69 -9.48
CA THR A 46 -4.99 1.61 -8.61
C THR A 46 -4.60 1.83 -7.16
N ILE A 47 -3.38 2.33 -6.90
CA ILE A 47 -2.93 2.65 -5.55
C ILE A 47 -3.80 3.75 -4.94
N GLU A 48 -4.06 4.82 -5.69
CA GLU A 48 -4.89 5.93 -5.21
C GLU A 48 -6.31 5.46 -4.87
N LEU A 49 -6.95 4.73 -5.78
CA LEU A 49 -8.32 4.23 -5.64
C LEU A 49 -8.46 3.14 -4.57
N SER A 50 -7.38 2.42 -4.25
CA SER A 50 -7.36 1.34 -3.26
C SER A 50 -6.56 1.71 -2.00
N SER A 51 -6.27 3.00 -1.81
CA SER A 51 -5.37 3.50 -0.76
C SER A 51 -5.80 3.14 0.65
N ASP A 52 -7.10 2.99 0.90
CA ASP A 52 -7.64 2.64 2.22
C ASP A 52 -7.50 1.16 2.59
N VAL A 53 -7.31 0.29 1.60
CA VAL A 53 -7.30 -1.17 1.78
C VAL A 53 -5.93 -1.81 1.51
N LEU A 54 -5.01 -1.07 0.90
CA LEU A 54 -3.65 -1.55 0.65
C LEU A 54 -2.85 -1.67 1.95
N ASP A 55 -2.01 -2.70 2.00
CA ASP A 55 -0.93 -2.77 2.97
C ASP A 55 0.25 -1.92 2.45
N TRP A 56 0.38 -0.70 3.00
CA TRP A 56 1.37 0.29 2.58
C TRP A 56 2.80 -0.09 2.97
N ASP A 57 2.98 -0.71 4.14
CA ASP A 57 4.30 -1.13 4.59
C ASP A 57 4.83 -2.26 3.72
N VAL A 58 3.97 -3.21 3.33
CA VAL A 58 4.33 -4.25 2.36
C VAL A 58 4.54 -3.66 0.97
N LEU A 59 3.69 -2.73 0.53
CA LEU A 59 3.81 -2.09 -0.78
C LEU A 59 5.21 -1.48 -0.96
N LEU A 60 5.61 -0.61 -0.03
CA LEU A 60 6.86 0.14 -0.08
C LEU A 60 8.11 -0.74 0.08
N LYS A 61 7.98 -1.86 0.81
CA LYS A 61 9.07 -2.83 0.92
C LYS A 61 9.43 -3.52 -0.41
N TYR A 62 8.45 -3.68 -1.31
CA TYR A 62 8.63 -4.44 -2.55
C TYR A 62 8.51 -3.61 -3.82
N LYS A 63 8.07 -2.34 -3.72
CA LYS A 63 7.82 -1.47 -4.87
C LYS A 63 8.25 -0.04 -4.61
N SER A 64 8.72 0.61 -5.67
CA SER A 64 8.91 2.06 -5.71
C SER A 64 7.65 2.73 -6.23
N ILE A 65 7.26 3.84 -5.62
CA ILE A 65 6.15 4.72 -6.03
C ILE A 65 6.68 6.15 -6.14
N SER A 66 5.94 7.05 -6.79
CA SER A 66 6.37 8.45 -6.86
C SER A 66 6.38 9.14 -5.49
N ASP A 67 7.28 10.12 -5.36
CA ASP A 67 7.37 11.01 -4.21
C ASP A 67 6.04 11.69 -3.87
N SER A 68 5.25 12.08 -4.89
CA SER A 68 3.93 12.67 -4.72
C SER A 68 2.96 11.72 -4.06
N LEU A 69 2.91 10.47 -4.52
CA LEU A 69 2.00 9.45 -3.98
C LEU A 69 2.38 9.10 -2.54
N LEU A 70 3.68 8.92 -2.27
CA LEU A 70 4.19 8.69 -0.92
C LEU A 70 3.83 9.83 0.03
N THR A 71 4.05 11.07 -0.40
CA THR A 71 3.77 12.27 0.39
C THR A 71 2.29 12.41 0.73
N HIS A 72 1.42 12.05 -0.23
CA HIS A 72 -0.03 12.12 -0.08
C HIS A 72 -0.55 11.13 0.98
N HIS A 73 0.00 9.90 0.99
CA HIS A 73 -0.49 8.79 1.82
C HIS A 73 0.44 8.42 2.99
N ILE A 74 1.32 9.33 3.40
CA ILE A 74 2.33 9.07 4.43
C ILE A 74 1.75 8.62 5.78
N ASP A 75 0.51 9.01 6.08
CA ASP A 75 -0.21 8.62 7.31
C ASP A 75 -0.68 7.17 7.31
N LYS A 76 -0.68 6.49 6.15
CA LYS A 76 -1.00 5.06 6.03
C LYS A 76 0.17 4.15 6.38
N ILE A 77 1.39 4.69 6.43
CA ILE A 77 2.61 3.95 6.76
C ILE A 77 2.69 3.77 8.27
N THR A 78 2.91 2.55 8.73
CA THR A 78 2.96 2.27 10.17
C THR A 78 4.35 1.92 10.67
N GLN A 79 5.21 1.40 9.80
CA GLN A 79 6.56 0.95 10.13
C GLN A 79 7.60 1.85 9.45
N CYS A 80 8.60 2.32 10.17
CA CYS A 80 9.65 3.14 9.57
C CYS A 80 10.57 2.37 8.63
N ASP A 81 10.72 1.07 8.87
CA ASP A 81 11.65 0.22 8.13
C ASP A 81 11.10 -0.20 6.75
N SER A 82 9.82 0.11 6.45
CA SER A 82 9.23 -0.13 5.13
C SER A 82 9.67 0.88 4.08
N LEU A 83 10.25 2.02 4.50
CA LEU A 83 10.69 3.08 3.62
C LEU A 83 12.18 2.95 3.28
N ASP A 84 12.48 2.76 2.01
CA ASP A 84 13.83 2.99 1.49
C ASP A 84 14.02 4.49 1.19
N LEU A 85 14.49 5.23 2.20
CA LEU A 85 14.76 6.67 2.08
C LEU A 85 15.84 7.00 1.05
N THR A 86 16.64 6.02 0.60
CA THR A 86 17.68 6.25 -0.42
C THR A 86 17.10 6.48 -1.82
N GLN A 87 15.84 6.10 -2.04
CA GLN A 87 15.14 6.27 -3.32
C GLN A 87 14.39 7.61 -3.43
N LEU A 88 14.42 8.44 -2.38
CA LEU A 88 13.65 9.69 -2.31
C LEU A 88 14.52 10.91 -2.61
N HIS A 89 13.92 11.94 -3.20
CA HIS A 89 14.58 13.24 -3.34
C HIS A 89 14.77 13.93 -1.97
N GLU A 90 15.89 14.63 -1.79
CA GLU A 90 16.30 15.23 -0.51
C GLU A 90 15.21 16.10 0.15
N GLY A 91 14.50 16.90 -0.64
CA GLY A 91 13.39 17.74 -0.16
C GLY A 91 12.22 16.94 0.42
N VAL A 92 12.00 15.72 -0.08
CA VAL A 92 10.91 14.83 0.33
C VAL A 92 11.28 14.08 1.61
N ILE A 93 12.54 13.67 1.77
CA ILE A 93 13.04 12.98 2.97
C ILE A 93 12.72 13.79 4.24
N ASN A 94 13.01 15.10 4.23
CA ASN A 94 12.75 15.97 5.38
C ASN A 94 11.26 16.05 5.73
N TYR A 95 10.40 16.11 4.72
CA TYR A 95 8.95 16.13 4.90
C TYR A 95 8.44 14.80 5.48
N VAL A 96 8.85 13.67 4.89
CA VAL A 96 8.49 12.31 5.32
C VAL A 96 8.92 12.08 6.77
N PHE A 97 10.18 12.38 7.10
CA PHE A 97 10.71 12.24 8.45
C PHE A 97 9.92 13.04 9.47
N LYS A 98 9.66 14.33 9.18
CA LYS A 98 8.86 15.20 10.06
C LYS A 98 7.47 14.64 10.31
N ARG A 99 6.79 14.13 9.27
CA ARG A 99 5.44 13.55 9.38
C ARG A 99 5.43 12.28 10.20
N MET A 100 6.41 11.40 10.01
CA MET A 100 6.53 10.16 10.78
C MET A 100 6.78 10.43 12.26
N VAL A 101 7.70 11.34 12.60
CA VAL A 101 7.94 11.74 14.00
C VAL A 101 6.66 12.26 14.65
N LEU A 102 5.91 13.14 13.95
CA LEU A 102 4.63 13.64 14.47
C LEU A 102 3.60 12.52 14.66
N MET A 103 3.55 11.54 13.77
CA MET A 103 2.67 10.37 13.91
C MET A 103 3.03 9.53 15.14
N TYR A 104 4.30 9.21 15.36
CA TYR A 104 4.75 8.45 16.53
C TYR A 104 4.51 9.22 17.83
N LEU A 105 4.80 10.53 17.84
CA LEU A 105 4.51 11.38 18.99
C LEU A 105 3.01 11.38 19.32
N LYS A 106 2.12 11.46 18.32
CA LYS A 106 0.67 11.33 18.57
C LYS A 106 0.32 9.99 19.21
N LYS A 107 0.88 8.86 18.75
CA LYS A 107 0.62 7.53 19.34
C LYS A 107 1.04 7.44 20.82
N ILE A 108 2.11 8.16 21.20
CA ILE A 108 2.64 8.16 22.57
C ILE A 108 1.93 9.20 23.46
N CYS A 109 1.57 10.36 22.91
CA CYS A 109 0.97 11.47 23.65
C CYS A 109 -0.55 11.39 23.83
N ILE A 110 -1.24 10.42 23.21
CA ILE A 110 -2.63 10.11 23.54
C ILE A 110 -2.62 9.26 24.83
N CYS A 111 -2.47 9.95 25.96
CA CYS A 111 -2.79 9.52 27.32
C CYS A 111 -3.73 10.57 27.92
#